data_AF-B5HM13-F1
#
_entry.id   AF-B5HM13-F1
#
_cell.length_a   1.000
_cell.length_b   1.000
_cell.length_c   1.000
_cell.angle_alpha   90.00
_cell.angle_beta   90.00
_cell.angle_gamma   90.00
#
_symmetry.space_group_name_H-M   'P 1'
#
loop_
_entity.id
_entity.type
_entity.pdbx_description
1 polymer ?
#
loop_
_entity_poly.entity_id
_entity_poly.type
_entity_poly.pdbx_seq_one_letter_code
_entity_poly.pdbx_strand_id
1 'polypeptide(L)'
;MVRPDDRHQGGQGGQGGVPDGLLVGILAFLLGMTLLVWSATGLAGLFTHGDWPQGVTFTRTPLAMRHLIGHPEDIPGAWPDTPAGQLAGYGLVWGLFIGQLLILIVLTIFVMGTLARWRAVRARTRAEKLAARERRPEPRPVHEVPAREVPAPRPALEPQPLPATAPLPGAPQPLLEQPYLAEPQQPTASSARVGEWEAQRSAGATLYAPREARQTTAAQTIRDAEGPALVVTSNPAVWADTKDARAKLGPVHVYDPTHLCDTPARLHWSPTTGCETKETAKARAQALLAPVRPTAKIDQAVADTAETLLRSYLHAAAIEARTIRHVHRWCQGTQVQDAVRTLRTHPKAAPGSAGELEAALTAHPERRDIAQELTSRALSALFTVNIREACTPNRNDALALDSFVDEGGTLYVVGESIEDPRTHPGAMPLLTALTSSVVERGRRMAERSSSGRLDPPLTLVLDDIAAVAPLPQLPDLLATGADRGLPTLALLRSREQARTRWPDADLPA
;
A
#
# COMPACT_ATOMS: atom_id res chain seq x y z
N MET A 1 42.20 64.80 14.19
CA MET A 1 40.74 64.77 13.97
C MET A 1 40.18 63.66 14.85
N VAL A 2 39.32 64.01 15.79
CA VAL A 2 38.77 63.16 16.85
C VAL A 2 37.45 62.57 16.39
N ARG A 3 37.24 61.25 16.56
CA ARG A 3 36.03 60.64 17.16
C ARG A 3 36.18 59.11 17.32
N PRO A 4 35.48 58.49 18.29
CA PRO A 4 35.99 57.37 19.08
C PRO A 4 35.05 56.14 19.09
N ASP A 5 35.49 55.14 19.87
CA ASP A 5 34.72 54.08 20.55
C ASP A 5 34.05 52.99 19.72
N ASP A 6 34.54 51.76 19.92
CA ASP A 6 33.70 50.73 20.54
C ASP A 6 34.56 49.71 21.30
N ARG A 7 34.66 49.92 22.62
CA ARG A 7 34.99 48.88 23.59
C ARG A 7 33.69 48.22 24.01
N HIS A 8 33.54 46.91 23.78
CA HIS A 8 32.66 46.08 24.61
C HIS A 8 33.43 44.83 25.05
N GLN A 9 33.91 44.90 26.29
CA GLN A 9 34.33 43.75 27.10
C GLN A 9 33.07 43.02 27.60
N GLY A 10 33.06 41.69 27.41
CA GLY A 10 32.88 40.69 28.46
C GLY A 10 31.56 40.63 29.26
N GLY A 11 30.98 39.43 29.31
CA GLY A 11 30.38 38.91 30.55
C GLY A 11 29.06 38.16 30.43
N GLN A 12 29.16 36.83 30.46
CA GLN A 12 28.32 35.88 31.23
C GLN A 12 26.79 35.84 31.07
N GLY A 13 26.29 34.63 30.78
CA GLY A 13 25.39 33.94 31.72
C GLY A 13 23.88 34.01 31.46
N GLY A 14 23.36 32.97 30.80
CA GLY A 14 22.13 32.25 31.15
C GLY A 14 20.82 33.02 31.39
N GLN A 15 19.88 32.87 30.46
CA GLN A 15 18.50 32.52 30.80
C GLN A 15 17.82 31.86 29.58
N GLY A 16 17.79 30.52 29.59
CA GLY A 16 16.87 29.77 28.73
C GLY A 16 15.46 30.02 29.25
N GLY A 17 14.71 30.86 28.56
CA GLY A 17 13.28 31.01 28.80
C GLY A 17 12.57 29.67 28.54
N VAL A 18 11.72 29.24 29.47
CA VAL A 18 10.81 28.12 29.25
C VAL A 18 9.96 28.48 28.03
N PRO A 19 9.90 27.65 26.97
CA PRO A 19 9.13 27.98 25.79
C PRO A 19 7.66 28.20 26.18
N ASP A 20 7.06 29.31 25.73
CA ASP A 20 5.68 29.69 26.07
C ASP A 20 4.67 28.57 25.76
N GLY A 21 4.94 27.75 24.73
CA GLY A 21 4.13 26.58 24.39
C GLY A 21 4.15 25.47 25.47
N LEU A 22 5.26 25.30 26.19
CA LEU A 22 5.35 24.36 27.31
C LEU A 22 4.54 24.88 28.51
N LEU A 23 4.60 26.18 28.79
CA LEU A 23 3.81 26.80 29.87
C LEU A 23 2.31 26.70 29.58
N VAL A 24 1.88 27.00 28.36
CA VAL A 24 0.47 26.87 27.95
C VAL A 24 0.01 25.40 27.98
N GLY A 25 0.86 24.47 27.53
CA GLY A 25 0.57 23.04 27.57
C GLY A 25 0.40 22.50 29.00
N ILE A 26 1.30 22.88 29.91
CA ILE A 26 1.23 22.50 31.33
C ILE A 26 -0.02 23.10 31.98
N LEU A 27 -0.34 24.37 31.70
CA LEU A 27 -1.54 25.02 32.25
C LEU A 27 -2.84 24.34 31.77
N ALA A 28 -2.92 24.02 30.47
CA ALA A 28 -4.08 23.32 29.90
C ALA A 28 -4.23 21.90 30.48
N PHE A 29 -3.12 21.19 30.67
CA PHE A 29 -3.11 19.87 31.29
C PHE A 29 -3.60 19.91 32.74
N LEU A 30 -3.09 20.85 33.54
CA LEU A 30 -3.50 21.01 34.94
C LEU A 30 -4.98 21.38 35.07
N LEU A 31 -5.48 22.27 34.20
CA LEU A 31 -6.88 22.66 34.18
C LEU A 31 -7.79 21.51 33.75
N GLY A 32 -7.39 20.74 32.73
CA GLY A 32 -8.12 19.55 32.27
C GLY A 32 -8.16 18.44 33.32
N MET A 33 -7.03 18.19 34.00
CA MET A 33 -6.96 17.23 35.10
C MET A 33 -7.87 17.64 36.26
N THR A 34 -7.85 18.93 36.63
CA THR A 34 -8.72 19.49 37.67
C THR A 34 -10.20 19.31 37.31
N LEU A 35 -10.57 19.55 36.05
CA LEU A 35 -11.93 19.35 35.58
C LEU A 35 -12.38 17.89 35.69
N LEU A 36 -11.53 16.94 35.27
CA LEU A 36 -11.81 15.51 35.31
C LEU A 36 -12.01 14.98 36.74
N VAL A 37 -11.15 15.39 37.68
CA VAL A 37 -11.26 14.97 39.09
C VAL A 37 -12.53 15.55 39.74
N TRP A 38 -12.86 16.80 39.43
CA TRP A 38 -14.09 17.44 39.91
C TRP A 38 -15.34 16.75 39.38
N SER A 39 -15.43 16.53 38.05
CA SER A 39 -16.58 15.88 37.43
C SER A 39 -16.71 14.42 37.85
N ALA A 40 -15.60 13.68 37.98
CA ALA A 40 -15.62 12.30 38.47
C ALA A 40 -16.15 12.22 39.91
N THR A 41 -15.69 13.09 40.81
CA THR A 41 -16.15 13.12 42.20
C THR A 41 -17.64 13.46 42.30
N GLY A 42 -18.08 14.48 41.59
CA GLY A 42 -19.48 14.91 41.63
C GLY A 42 -20.45 13.94 40.96
N LEU A 43 -20.07 13.35 39.81
CA LEU A 43 -20.85 12.29 39.17
C LEU A 43 -20.93 11.03 40.02
N ALA A 44 -19.85 10.68 40.73
CA ALA A 44 -19.88 9.54 41.65
C ALA A 44 -20.88 9.78 42.79
N GLY A 45 -20.88 10.97 43.39
CA GLY A 45 -21.87 11.36 44.39
C GLY A 45 -23.30 11.33 43.86
N LEU A 46 -23.51 11.87 42.65
CA LEU A 46 -24.82 11.85 41.98
C LEU A 46 -25.33 10.42 41.73
N PHE A 47 -24.46 9.50 41.27
CA PHE A 47 -24.86 8.11 41.00
C PHE A 47 -25.08 7.27 42.26
N THR A 48 -24.50 7.65 43.39
CA THR A 48 -24.60 6.89 44.65
C THR A 48 -25.70 7.39 45.56
N HIS A 49 -25.86 8.71 45.66
CA HIS A 49 -26.74 9.35 46.63
C HIS A 49 -27.89 10.13 45.96
N GLY A 50 -27.92 10.21 44.62
CA GLY A 50 -28.99 10.87 43.86
C GLY A 50 -28.86 12.39 43.74
N ASP A 51 -27.93 12.99 44.47
CA ASP A 51 -27.68 14.43 44.50
C ASP A 51 -26.19 14.75 44.32
N TRP A 52 -25.89 15.97 43.83
CA TRP A 52 -24.52 16.44 43.74
C TRP A 52 -23.97 16.80 45.15
N PRO A 53 -22.80 16.29 45.56
CA PRO A 53 -22.28 16.49 46.91
C PRO A 53 -22.04 17.97 47.25
N GLN A 54 -22.50 18.39 48.44
CA GLN A 54 -22.29 19.76 48.90
C GLN A 54 -20.85 19.93 49.40
N GLY A 55 -20.07 20.80 48.74
CA GLY A 55 -18.67 21.07 49.10
C GLY A 55 -17.65 20.63 48.04
N VAL A 56 -18.08 19.85 47.03
CA VAL A 56 -17.26 19.50 45.86
C VAL A 56 -17.27 20.65 44.85
N THR A 57 -16.35 21.59 45.04
CA THR A 57 -16.21 22.77 44.18
C THR A 57 -14.98 22.70 43.28
N PHE A 58 -15.12 23.24 42.07
CA PHE A 58 -14.02 23.28 41.09
C PHE A 58 -12.77 23.98 41.65
N THR A 59 -12.96 25.07 42.41
CA THR A 59 -11.86 25.86 42.99
C THR A 59 -11.03 25.12 44.04
N ARG A 60 -11.60 24.11 44.71
CA ARG A 60 -10.91 23.29 45.73
C ARG A 60 -10.33 21.99 45.18
N THR A 61 -10.64 21.67 43.93
CA THR A 61 -10.20 20.42 43.29
C THR A 61 -8.67 20.28 43.20
N PRO A 62 -7.86 21.34 42.99
CA PRO A 62 -6.39 21.19 43.01
C PRO A 62 -5.84 20.72 44.36
N LEU A 63 -6.44 21.15 45.48
CA LEU A 63 -6.05 20.70 46.83
C LEU A 63 -6.48 19.25 47.08
N ALA A 64 -7.68 18.89 46.64
CA ALA A 64 -8.19 17.52 46.69
C ALA A 64 -7.31 16.56 45.86
N MET A 65 -6.92 16.97 44.65
CA MET A 65 -6.02 16.22 43.77
C MET A 65 -4.66 15.99 44.43
N ARG A 66 -4.10 17.02 45.08
CA ARG A 66 -2.84 16.86 45.83
C ARG A 66 -2.95 15.82 46.93
N HIS A 67 -4.08 15.76 47.62
CA HIS A 67 -4.34 14.77 48.68
C HIS A 67 -4.51 13.35 48.11
N LEU A 68 -5.28 13.20 47.03
CA LEU A 68 -5.53 11.91 46.36
C LEU A 68 -4.27 11.29 45.74
N ILE A 69 -3.27 12.10 45.37
CA ILE A 69 -1.96 11.59 44.92
C ILE A 69 -1.23 10.86 46.06
N GLY A 70 -1.38 11.31 47.30
CA GLY A 70 -0.77 10.67 48.48
C GLY A 70 -1.62 9.56 49.08
N HIS A 71 -2.95 9.71 49.05
CA HIS A 71 -3.92 8.78 49.63
C HIS A 71 -5.08 8.54 48.64
N PRO A 72 -4.89 7.66 47.63
CA PRO A 72 -5.83 7.50 46.52
C PRO A 72 -7.18 6.88 46.93
N GLU A 73 -7.24 6.22 48.10
CA GLU A 73 -8.46 5.60 48.62
C GLU A 73 -9.27 6.55 49.53
N ASP A 74 -8.67 7.67 49.96
CA ASP A 74 -9.27 8.60 50.93
C ASP A 74 -10.02 9.75 50.26
N ILE A 75 -11.20 9.44 49.71
CA ILE A 75 -12.10 10.43 49.11
C ILE A 75 -12.61 11.45 50.16
N PRO A 76 -13.00 11.06 51.39
CA PRO A 76 -13.39 12.01 52.43
C PRO A 76 -12.25 12.96 52.85
N GLY A 77 -11.02 12.46 52.96
CA GLY A 77 -9.84 13.28 53.26
C GLY A 77 -9.51 14.30 52.17
N ALA A 78 -9.85 13.99 50.90
CA ALA A 78 -9.72 14.93 49.79
C ALA A 78 -10.77 16.06 49.80
N TRP A 79 -11.92 15.84 50.45
CA TRP A 79 -13.05 16.78 50.50
C TRP A 79 -13.56 16.99 51.94
N PRO A 80 -12.76 17.60 52.82
CA PRO A 80 -13.04 17.66 54.27
C PRO A 80 -14.31 18.43 54.63
N ASP A 81 -14.72 19.39 53.79
CA ASP A 81 -15.92 20.21 54.00
C ASP A 81 -17.20 19.55 53.45
N THR A 82 -17.10 18.35 52.85
CA THR A 82 -18.24 17.60 52.32
C THR A 82 -18.63 16.50 53.32
N PRO A 83 -19.91 16.36 53.70
CA PRO A 83 -20.34 15.28 54.59
C PRO A 83 -19.95 13.91 54.02
N ALA A 84 -19.26 13.09 54.80
CA ALA A 84 -18.74 11.79 54.33
C ALA A 84 -19.82 10.86 53.78
N GLY A 85 -21.06 10.98 54.28
CA GLY A 85 -22.23 10.25 53.78
C GLY A 85 -22.79 10.71 52.43
N GLN A 86 -22.18 11.70 51.77
CA GLN A 86 -22.51 12.16 50.41
C GLN A 86 -21.44 11.78 49.38
N LEU A 87 -20.30 11.23 49.82
CA LEU A 87 -19.18 10.88 48.96
C LEU A 87 -19.26 9.40 48.57
N ALA A 88 -19.07 9.12 47.29
CA ALA A 88 -19.02 7.76 46.79
C ALA A 88 -17.74 7.04 47.22
N GLY A 89 -17.79 5.70 47.22
CA GLY A 89 -16.59 4.88 47.40
C GLY A 89 -15.54 5.15 46.31
N TYR A 90 -14.27 5.05 46.69
CA TYR A 90 -13.12 5.36 45.82
C TYR A 90 -13.18 4.65 44.45
N GLY A 91 -13.64 3.40 44.41
CA GLY A 91 -13.72 2.62 43.17
C GLY A 91 -14.62 3.25 42.10
N LEU A 92 -15.74 3.86 42.49
CA LEU A 92 -16.65 4.52 41.53
C LEU A 92 -16.06 5.85 41.04
N VAL A 93 -15.43 6.62 41.93
CA VAL A 93 -14.76 7.88 41.59
C VAL A 93 -13.65 7.62 40.56
N TRP A 94 -12.79 6.63 40.81
CA TRP A 94 -11.71 6.27 39.89
C TRP A 94 -12.22 5.65 38.59
N GLY A 95 -13.29 4.84 38.64
CA GLY A 95 -13.93 4.28 37.44
C GLY A 95 -14.46 5.37 36.52
N LEU A 96 -15.14 6.39 37.07
CA LEU A 96 -15.64 7.53 36.30
C LEU A 96 -14.52 8.43 35.78
N PHE A 97 -13.47 8.63 36.57
CA PHE A 97 -12.29 9.38 36.13
C PHE A 97 -11.61 8.71 34.92
N ILE A 98 -11.33 7.40 35.00
CA ILE A 98 -10.72 6.64 33.91
C ILE A 98 -11.64 6.60 32.69
N GLY A 99 -12.95 6.43 32.89
CA GLY A 99 -13.95 6.45 31.82
C GLY A 99 -13.99 7.78 31.08
N GLN A 100 -14.00 8.91 31.80
CA GLN A 100 -13.97 10.26 31.21
C GLN A 100 -12.66 10.52 30.46
N LEU A 101 -11.53 10.08 31.01
CA LEU A 101 -10.22 10.19 30.36
C LEU A 101 -10.18 9.41 29.04
N LEU A 102 -10.69 8.18 29.02
CA LEU A 102 -10.78 7.35 27.81
C LEU A 102 -11.64 8.01 26.73
N ILE A 103 -12.81 8.53 27.12
CA ILE A 103 -13.72 9.26 26.20
C ILE A 103 -13.00 10.47 25.60
N LEU A 104 -12.30 11.26 26.43
CA LEU A 104 -11.58 12.45 25.96
C LEU A 104 -10.45 12.09 25.00
N ILE A 105 -9.70 11.01 25.25
CA ILE A 105 -8.66 10.50 24.35
C ILE A 105 -9.27 10.09 23.01
N VAL A 106 -10.34 9.30 23.02
CA VAL A 106 -11.04 8.84 21.80
C VAL A 106 -11.57 10.04 21.01
N LEU A 107 -12.22 11.00 21.68
CA LEU A 107 -12.74 12.20 21.04
C LEU A 107 -11.62 13.05 20.42
N THR A 108 -10.49 13.18 21.11
CA THR A 108 -9.32 13.93 20.60
C THR A 108 -8.74 13.27 19.35
N ILE A 109 -8.58 11.94 19.35
CA ILE A 109 -8.13 11.18 18.17
C ILE A 109 -9.13 11.33 17.02
N PHE A 110 -10.43 11.25 17.30
CA PHE A 110 -11.49 11.39 16.29
C PHE A 110 -11.52 12.79 15.67
N VAL A 111 -11.45 13.85 16.50
CA VAL A 111 -11.40 15.25 16.05
C VAL A 111 -10.13 15.53 15.25
N MET A 112 -8.98 15.03 15.70
CA MET A 112 -7.73 15.16 14.95
C MET A 112 -7.82 14.45 13.59
N GLY A 113 -8.37 13.23 13.55
CA GLY A 113 -8.55 12.45 12.32
C GLY A 113 -9.58 13.05 11.35
N THR A 114 -10.62 13.72 11.84
CA THR A 114 -11.60 14.43 11.01
C THR A 114 -11.06 15.78 10.52
N LEU A 115 -10.36 16.55 11.36
CA LEU A 115 -9.71 17.79 10.96
C LEU A 115 -8.58 17.56 9.94
N ALA A 116 -7.80 16.49 10.08
CA ALA A 116 -6.78 16.11 9.11
C ALA A 116 -7.40 15.76 7.75
N ARG A 117 -8.49 14.97 7.74
CA ARG A 117 -9.26 14.67 6.53
C ARG A 117 -9.87 15.93 5.90
N TRP A 118 -10.45 16.82 6.70
CA TRP A 118 -11.06 18.06 6.21
C TRP A 118 -10.03 19.06 5.67
N ARG A 119 -8.87 19.19 6.32
CA ARG A 119 -7.75 20.00 5.83
C ARG A 119 -7.17 19.45 4.52
N ALA A 120 -7.04 18.13 4.40
CA ALA A 120 -6.58 17.49 3.17
C ALA A 120 -7.54 17.74 2.00
N VAL A 121 -8.86 17.68 2.22
CA VAL A 121 -9.87 18.01 1.21
C VAL A 121 -9.81 19.49 0.80
N ARG A 122 -9.74 20.41 1.77
CA ARG A 122 -9.61 21.86 1.48
C ARG A 122 -8.32 22.22 0.75
N ALA A 123 -7.21 21.55 1.05
CA ALA A 123 -5.94 21.75 0.36
C ALA A 123 -6.04 21.33 -1.11
N ARG A 124 -6.71 20.21 -1.40
CA ARG A 124 -6.99 19.73 -2.77
C ARG A 124 -7.87 20.72 -3.55
N THR A 125 -8.96 21.21 -2.96
CA THR A 125 -9.83 22.19 -3.62
C THR A 125 -9.15 23.55 -3.86
N ARG A 126 -8.23 23.96 -2.98
CA ARG A 126 -7.42 25.18 -3.19
C ARG A 126 -6.40 24.97 -4.32
N ALA A 127 -5.75 23.81 -4.37
CA ALA A 127 -4.83 23.46 -5.45
C ALA A 127 -5.56 23.38 -6.81
N GLU A 128 -6.77 22.81 -6.86
CA GLU A 128 -7.62 22.80 -8.05
C GLU A 128 -8.03 24.20 -8.49
N LYS A 129 -8.38 25.10 -7.55
CA LYS A 129 -8.72 26.50 -7.87
C LYS A 129 -7.51 27.31 -8.35
N LEU A 130 -6.30 27.02 -7.85
CA LEU A 130 -5.06 27.64 -8.32
C LEU A 130 -4.68 27.13 -9.71
N ALA A 131 -4.77 25.81 -9.94
CA ALA A 131 -4.55 25.20 -11.24
C ALA A 131 -5.58 25.65 -12.29
N ALA A 132 -6.84 25.89 -11.89
CA ALA A 132 -7.85 26.47 -12.78
C ALA A 132 -7.58 27.94 -13.12
N ARG A 133 -6.88 28.67 -12.25
CA ARG A 133 -6.45 30.06 -12.47
C ARG A 133 -5.25 30.15 -13.40
N GLU A 134 -4.31 29.22 -13.29
CA GLU A 134 -3.14 29.07 -14.19
C GLU A 134 -3.51 28.59 -15.59
N ARG A 135 -4.65 27.89 -15.76
CA ARG A 135 -5.16 27.44 -17.06
C ARG A 135 -5.94 28.50 -17.85
N ARG A 136 -6.03 29.74 -17.37
CA ARG A 136 -6.64 30.84 -18.12
C ARG A 136 -5.60 31.36 -19.13
N PRO A 137 -5.80 31.21 -20.45
CA PRO A 137 -4.78 31.61 -21.42
C PRO A 137 -4.61 33.14 -21.41
N GLU A 138 -3.36 33.59 -21.35
CA GLU A 138 -2.97 34.98 -21.62
C GLU A 138 -3.31 35.36 -23.08
N PRO A 139 -3.68 36.63 -23.36
CA PRO A 139 -3.99 37.05 -24.72
C PRO A 139 -2.70 37.09 -25.56
N ARG A 140 -2.67 36.34 -26.67
CA ARG A 140 -1.56 36.38 -27.63
C ARG A 140 -1.44 37.77 -28.28
N PRO A 141 -0.22 38.28 -28.55
CA PRO A 141 -0.02 39.50 -29.31
C PRO A 141 -0.37 39.28 -30.79
N VAL A 142 -1.14 40.22 -31.34
CA VAL A 142 -1.64 40.22 -32.73
C VAL A 142 -0.53 40.70 -33.67
N HIS A 143 -0.21 39.92 -34.69
CA HIS A 143 0.56 40.36 -35.85
C HIS A 143 -0.34 41.21 -36.76
N GLU A 144 0.11 42.41 -37.10
CA GLU A 144 -0.54 43.32 -38.06
C GLU A 144 -0.55 42.73 -39.47
N VAL A 145 -1.74 42.70 -40.09
CA VAL A 145 -1.95 42.58 -41.53
C VAL A 145 -2.65 43.87 -41.97
N PRO A 146 -2.19 44.59 -43.03
CA PRO A 146 -2.74 45.90 -43.36
C PRO A 146 -4.14 45.82 -43.99
N ALA A 147 -4.90 46.88 -43.70
CA ALA A 147 -6.33 47.03 -43.95
C ALA A 147 -6.78 46.95 -45.43
N ARG A 148 -8.00 46.44 -45.63
CA ARG A 148 -8.88 46.91 -46.71
C ARG A 148 -10.32 47.07 -46.22
N GLU A 149 -10.93 48.14 -46.72
CA GLU A 149 -12.07 48.88 -46.20
C GLU A 149 -13.42 48.14 -46.17
N VAL A 150 -14.25 48.59 -45.23
CA VAL A 150 -15.66 48.26 -44.96
C VAL A 150 -16.59 48.87 -46.02
N PRO A 151 -17.74 48.23 -46.34
CA PRO A 151 -18.99 48.97 -46.14
C PRO A 151 -20.02 48.21 -45.28
N ALA A 152 -20.71 48.99 -44.45
CA ALA A 152 -21.72 48.59 -43.47
C ALA A 152 -23.16 48.68 -44.06
N PRO A 153 -24.27 48.67 -43.27
CA PRO A 153 -24.97 47.49 -42.78
C PRO A 153 -26.52 47.51 -43.02
N ARG A 154 -27.21 46.43 -42.55
CA ARG A 154 -28.64 46.29 -42.13
C ARG A 154 -29.65 45.71 -43.15
N PRO A 155 -30.85 45.25 -42.71
CA PRO A 155 -31.20 44.49 -41.49
C PRO A 155 -32.12 43.28 -41.80
N ALA A 156 -32.34 42.41 -40.80
CA ALA A 156 -33.28 41.29 -40.86
C ALA A 156 -34.75 41.74 -40.71
N LEU A 157 -35.69 41.03 -41.36
CA LEU A 157 -37.10 40.88 -40.94
C LEU A 157 -37.78 39.67 -41.64
N GLU A 158 -38.37 38.84 -40.78
CA GLU A 158 -39.41 37.79 -40.80
C GLU A 158 -40.46 37.63 -41.95
N PRO A 159 -41.32 36.56 -41.94
CA PRO A 159 -41.61 35.66 -43.09
C PRO A 159 -43.08 35.68 -43.61
N GLN A 160 -43.36 35.10 -44.81
CA GLN A 160 -44.58 34.33 -45.24
C GLN A 160 -44.64 34.04 -46.79
N PRO A 161 -45.55 33.19 -47.37
CA PRO A 161 -45.20 31.87 -47.93
C PRO A 161 -45.61 31.55 -49.42
N LEU A 162 -45.04 30.44 -49.97
CA LEU A 162 -45.51 29.43 -50.97
C LEU A 162 -46.29 29.85 -52.26
N PRO A 163 -46.06 29.18 -53.44
CA PRO A 163 -46.68 27.86 -53.69
C PRO A 163 -46.00 26.86 -54.68
N ALA A 164 -46.49 25.60 -54.59
CA ALA A 164 -46.76 24.62 -55.68
C ALA A 164 -45.58 23.93 -56.42
N THR A 165 -45.53 22.64 -56.81
CA THR A 165 -46.33 21.38 -56.71
C THR A 165 -45.39 20.25 -57.20
N ALA A 166 -45.37 19.02 -56.65
CA ALA A 166 -45.91 17.77 -57.24
C ALA A 166 -44.94 16.57 -56.97
N PRO A 167 -45.42 15.30 -56.97
CA PRO A 167 -44.99 14.30 -55.96
C PRO A 167 -44.52 12.90 -56.43
N LEU A 168 -43.75 12.24 -55.53
CA LEU A 168 -43.74 10.83 -55.03
C LEU A 168 -43.43 9.57 -55.92
N PRO A 169 -43.00 8.45 -55.28
CA PRO A 169 -42.22 7.33 -55.87
C PRO A 169 -42.93 5.96 -55.89
N GLY A 170 -42.28 4.92 -56.43
CA GLY A 170 -42.65 3.51 -56.23
C GLY A 170 -41.65 2.48 -56.78
N ALA A 171 -41.37 1.43 -55.99
CA ALA A 171 -40.86 0.10 -56.41
C ALA A 171 -42.00 -0.93 -56.17
N PRO A 172 -41.99 -2.23 -56.60
CA PRO A 172 -40.91 -3.15 -57.05
C PRO A 172 -41.22 -4.13 -58.26
N GLN A 173 -40.25 -5.03 -58.56
CA GLN A 173 -40.06 -6.21 -59.50
C GLN A 173 -41.28 -7.11 -59.91
N PRO A 174 -41.27 -8.11 -60.87
CA PRO A 174 -40.17 -9.07 -61.28
C PRO A 174 -40.13 -9.73 -62.73
N LEU A 175 -39.08 -10.57 -62.95
CA LEU A 175 -38.92 -11.83 -63.76
C LEU A 175 -38.88 -11.87 -65.32
N LEU A 176 -37.78 -12.45 -65.88
CA LEU A 176 -37.72 -13.66 -66.77
C LEU A 176 -36.28 -14.03 -67.24
N GLU A 177 -35.88 -15.29 -66.96
CA GLU A 177 -35.06 -16.34 -67.65
C GLU A 177 -33.74 -16.10 -68.47
N GLN A 178 -32.62 -16.64 -67.94
CA GLN A 178 -31.63 -17.67 -68.44
C GLN A 178 -30.94 -17.58 -69.86
N PRO A 179 -29.73 -18.16 -70.12
CA PRO A 179 -29.17 -19.39 -69.51
C PRO A 179 -27.64 -19.49 -69.19
N TYR A 180 -27.39 -20.63 -68.53
CA TYR A 180 -26.25 -21.38 -68.02
C TYR A 180 -24.95 -21.52 -68.85
N LEU A 181 -23.80 -21.58 -68.16
CA LEU A 181 -22.63 -22.42 -68.52
C LEU A 181 -21.83 -22.81 -67.25
N ALA A 182 -21.31 -24.03 -67.25
CA ALA A 182 -21.07 -24.88 -66.08
C ALA A 182 -19.67 -24.79 -65.40
N GLU A 183 -19.70 -25.23 -64.14
CA GLU A 183 -18.71 -25.77 -63.18
C GLU A 183 -17.41 -26.45 -63.71
N PRO A 184 -16.32 -26.59 -62.90
CA PRO A 184 -16.34 -27.52 -61.73
C PRO A 184 -15.60 -27.10 -60.43
N GLN A 185 -16.08 -27.66 -59.32
CA GLN A 185 -15.55 -27.60 -57.96
C GLN A 185 -14.53 -28.73 -57.65
N GLN A 186 -13.59 -28.44 -56.72
CA GLN A 186 -13.04 -29.26 -55.60
C GLN A 186 -11.50 -29.08 -55.41
N PRO A 187 -10.92 -29.37 -54.23
CA PRO A 187 -11.23 -28.86 -52.88
C PRO A 187 -9.93 -28.43 -52.14
N THR A 188 -9.90 -27.30 -51.44
CA THR A 188 -8.79 -27.04 -50.49
C THR A 188 -9.31 -26.65 -49.12
N ALA A 189 -8.93 -27.49 -48.17
CA ALA A 189 -9.23 -27.43 -46.75
C ALA A 189 -9.07 -26.01 -46.17
N SER A 190 -10.04 -25.65 -45.33
CA SER A 190 -10.01 -24.50 -44.44
C SER A 190 -8.83 -24.64 -43.46
N SER A 191 -7.64 -24.15 -43.86
CA SER A 191 -6.50 -23.92 -42.96
C SER A 191 -6.45 -22.49 -42.42
N ALA A 192 -7.50 -21.69 -42.62
CA ALA A 192 -7.55 -20.29 -42.22
C ALA A 192 -8.51 -20.08 -41.05
N ARG A 193 -8.12 -20.52 -39.84
CA ARG A 193 -8.66 -20.00 -38.55
C ARG A 193 -8.00 -20.52 -37.26
N VAL A 194 -6.73 -20.95 -37.30
CA VAL A 194 -6.01 -21.38 -36.07
C VAL A 194 -4.88 -20.41 -35.70
N GLY A 195 -4.15 -19.84 -36.67
CA GLY A 195 -2.98 -18.98 -36.38
C GLY A 195 -3.28 -17.56 -35.88
N GLU A 196 -4.46 -17.00 -36.13
CA GLU A 196 -4.78 -15.60 -35.77
C GLU A 196 -5.19 -15.44 -34.30
N TRP A 197 -5.72 -16.49 -33.66
CA TRP A 197 -6.04 -16.45 -32.22
C TRP A 197 -4.81 -16.72 -31.34
N GLU A 198 -3.89 -17.56 -31.81
CA GLU A 198 -2.63 -17.85 -31.10
C GLU A 198 -1.64 -16.67 -31.14
N ALA A 199 -1.65 -15.88 -32.22
CA ALA A 199 -0.80 -14.70 -32.36
C ALA A 199 -1.21 -13.55 -31.41
N GLN A 200 -2.50 -13.40 -31.08
CA GLN A 200 -2.99 -12.33 -30.22
C GLN A 200 -2.72 -12.58 -28.71
N ARG A 201 -2.45 -13.84 -28.31
CA ARG A 201 -2.23 -14.23 -26.91
C ARG A 201 -0.75 -14.32 -26.51
N SER A 202 0.17 -14.17 -27.45
CA SER A 202 1.62 -14.32 -27.20
C SER A 202 2.33 -13.08 -26.64
N ALA A 203 1.64 -11.95 -26.45
CA ALA A 203 2.22 -10.76 -25.85
C ALA A 203 1.68 -10.55 -24.42
N GLY A 204 2.55 -10.15 -23.48
CA GLY A 204 2.09 -9.73 -22.15
C GLY A 204 1.08 -8.59 -22.29
N ALA A 205 -0.09 -8.72 -21.67
CA ALA A 205 -1.22 -7.82 -21.88
C ALA A 205 -1.50 -6.99 -20.63
N THR A 206 -1.77 -5.70 -20.81
CA THR A 206 -2.15 -4.80 -19.72
C THR A 206 -3.59 -4.35 -19.91
N LEU A 207 -4.50 -4.85 -19.08
CA LEU A 207 -5.90 -4.46 -19.13
C LEU A 207 -6.25 -3.49 -18.00
N TYR A 208 -6.75 -2.32 -18.39
CA TYR A 208 -7.34 -1.36 -17.47
C TYR A 208 -8.86 -1.54 -17.43
N ALA A 209 -9.40 -1.99 -16.31
CA ALA A 209 -10.83 -2.33 -16.22
C ALA A 209 -11.40 -2.20 -14.80
N PRO A 210 -12.72 -1.98 -14.67
CA PRO A 210 -13.41 -2.05 -13.39
C PRO A 210 -13.33 -3.46 -12.80
N ARG A 211 -13.61 -3.58 -11.49
CA ARG A 211 -13.42 -4.81 -10.71
C ARG A 211 -14.09 -6.03 -11.34
N GLU A 212 -15.33 -5.89 -11.80
CA GLU A 212 -16.15 -6.98 -12.32
C GLU A 212 -15.57 -7.54 -13.63
N ALA A 213 -15.14 -6.64 -14.52
CA ALA A 213 -14.51 -6.99 -15.78
C ALA A 213 -13.12 -7.64 -15.55
N ARG A 214 -12.34 -7.14 -14.58
CA ARG A 214 -11.08 -7.76 -14.17
C ARG A 214 -11.28 -9.16 -13.60
N GLN A 215 -12.25 -9.35 -12.70
CA GLN A 215 -12.60 -10.66 -12.15
C GLN A 215 -12.95 -11.64 -13.27
N THR A 216 -13.82 -11.25 -14.20
CA THR A 216 -14.25 -12.10 -15.32
C THR A 216 -13.06 -12.48 -16.21
N THR A 217 -12.22 -11.50 -16.55
CA THR A 217 -11.03 -11.72 -17.38
C THR A 217 -10.00 -12.62 -16.68
N ALA A 218 -9.74 -12.38 -15.39
CA ALA A 218 -8.86 -13.21 -14.57
C ALA A 218 -9.36 -14.64 -14.51
N ALA A 219 -10.64 -14.85 -14.16
CA ALA A 219 -11.23 -16.17 -14.04
C ALA A 219 -11.18 -16.95 -15.35
N GLN A 220 -11.45 -16.29 -16.49
CA GLN A 220 -11.34 -16.91 -17.81
C GLN A 220 -9.89 -17.31 -18.11
N THR A 221 -8.95 -16.39 -17.93
CA THR A 221 -7.52 -16.64 -18.19
C THR A 221 -6.96 -17.79 -17.33
N ILE A 222 -7.41 -17.90 -16.07
CA ILE A 222 -7.00 -18.99 -15.17
C ILE A 222 -7.54 -20.34 -15.66
N ARG A 223 -8.77 -20.38 -16.18
CA ARG A 223 -9.37 -21.61 -16.74
C ARG A 223 -8.69 -22.04 -18.03
N ASP A 224 -8.28 -21.07 -18.84
CA ASP A 224 -7.62 -21.28 -20.13
C ASP A 224 -6.12 -21.61 -19.98
N ALA A 225 -5.53 -21.44 -18.79
CA ALA A 225 -4.14 -21.80 -18.54
C ALA A 225 -3.95 -23.32 -18.61
N GLU A 226 -3.24 -23.81 -19.62
CA GLU A 226 -2.99 -25.25 -19.78
C GLU A 226 -1.95 -25.78 -18.78
N GLY A 227 -0.96 -24.94 -18.46
CA GLY A 227 0.16 -25.25 -17.56
C GLY A 227 -0.04 -24.77 -16.12
N PRO A 228 1.06 -24.66 -15.36
CA PRO A 228 1.03 -24.07 -14.03
C PRO A 228 0.64 -22.60 -14.06
N ALA A 229 0.12 -22.08 -12.94
CA ALA A 229 -0.33 -20.69 -12.86
C ALA A 229 0.06 -20.02 -11.53
N LEU A 230 0.43 -18.73 -11.61
CA LEU A 230 0.56 -17.84 -10.47
C LEU A 230 -0.52 -16.77 -10.56
N VAL A 231 -1.40 -16.72 -9.57
CA VAL A 231 -2.53 -15.80 -9.53
C VAL A 231 -2.34 -14.84 -8.36
N VAL A 232 -2.26 -13.54 -8.63
CA VAL A 232 -2.34 -12.49 -7.59
C VAL A 232 -3.71 -11.85 -7.68
N THR A 233 -4.42 -11.65 -6.57
CA THR A 233 -5.74 -10.99 -6.61
C THR A 233 -6.12 -10.35 -5.26
N SER A 234 -6.92 -9.29 -5.33
CA SER A 234 -7.64 -8.73 -4.18
C SER A 234 -9.06 -9.29 -4.00
N ASN A 235 -9.45 -10.24 -4.84
CA ASN A 235 -10.81 -10.77 -4.88
C ASN A 235 -10.83 -12.26 -4.56
N PRO A 236 -11.22 -12.66 -3.34
CA PRO A 236 -11.34 -14.06 -2.96
C PRO A 236 -12.29 -14.86 -3.86
N ALA A 237 -13.24 -14.21 -4.54
CA ALA A 237 -14.11 -14.86 -5.52
C ALA A 237 -13.32 -15.45 -6.70
N VAL A 238 -12.22 -14.83 -7.15
CA VAL A 238 -11.39 -15.38 -8.24
C VAL A 238 -10.83 -16.75 -7.83
N TRP A 239 -10.37 -16.90 -6.59
CA TRP A 239 -9.93 -18.19 -6.05
C TRP A 239 -11.11 -19.17 -5.94
N ALA A 240 -12.21 -18.76 -5.32
CA ALA A 240 -13.37 -19.62 -5.12
C ALA A 240 -13.94 -20.16 -6.45
N ASP A 241 -14.02 -19.30 -7.47
CA ASP A 241 -14.59 -19.60 -8.79
C ASP A 241 -13.70 -20.51 -9.65
N THR A 242 -12.41 -20.62 -9.34
CA THR A 242 -11.43 -21.30 -10.23
C THR A 242 -10.66 -22.44 -9.58
N LYS A 243 -10.56 -22.49 -8.24
CA LYS A 243 -9.77 -23.51 -7.52
C LYS A 243 -10.15 -24.95 -7.89
N ASP A 244 -11.44 -25.25 -8.04
CA ASP A 244 -11.90 -26.63 -8.26
C ASP A 244 -11.64 -27.08 -9.70
N ALA A 245 -11.63 -26.16 -10.65
CA ALA A 245 -11.19 -26.44 -12.01
C ALA A 245 -9.67 -26.68 -12.06
N ARG A 246 -8.89 -25.82 -11.38
CA ARG A 246 -7.43 -25.95 -11.29
C ARG A 246 -6.98 -27.21 -10.58
N ALA A 247 -7.69 -27.64 -9.54
CA ALA A 247 -7.40 -28.86 -8.79
C ALA A 247 -7.50 -30.15 -9.63
N LYS A 248 -8.14 -30.10 -10.80
CA LYS A 248 -8.18 -31.21 -11.76
C LYS A 248 -6.90 -31.33 -12.60
N LEU A 249 -6.09 -30.27 -12.65
CA LEU A 249 -4.87 -30.18 -13.46
C LEU A 249 -3.60 -30.36 -12.63
N GLY A 250 -3.60 -29.90 -11.38
CA GLY A 250 -2.46 -30.00 -10.48
C GLY A 250 -2.79 -29.52 -9.06
N PRO A 251 -1.81 -29.50 -8.15
CA PRO A 251 -2.02 -29.04 -6.78
C PRO A 251 -2.41 -27.56 -6.76
N VAL A 252 -3.36 -27.19 -5.89
CA VAL A 252 -3.79 -25.81 -5.69
C VAL A 252 -3.35 -25.34 -4.30
N HIS A 253 -2.54 -24.29 -4.27
CA HIS A 253 -2.04 -23.66 -3.06
C HIS A 253 -2.57 -22.24 -2.96
N VAL A 254 -2.78 -21.78 -1.73
CA VAL A 254 -3.17 -20.40 -1.46
C VAL A 254 -2.30 -19.82 -0.35
N TYR A 255 -1.62 -18.72 -0.66
CA TYR A 255 -0.95 -17.86 0.30
C TYR A 255 -1.86 -16.67 0.57
N ASP A 256 -2.48 -16.67 1.74
CA ASP A 256 -3.46 -15.67 2.19
C ASP A 256 -3.19 -15.33 3.66
N PRO A 257 -2.17 -14.50 3.93
CA PRO A 257 -1.73 -14.21 5.29
C PRO A 257 -2.78 -13.41 6.09
N THR A 258 -3.77 -12.82 5.41
CA THR A 258 -4.84 -12.01 5.99
C THR A 258 -6.17 -12.76 6.14
N HIS A 259 -6.25 -14.03 5.73
CA HIS A 259 -7.42 -14.91 5.85
C HIS A 259 -8.67 -14.40 5.09
N LEU A 260 -8.50 -13.90 3.88
CA LEU A 260 -9.58 -13.47 3.00
C LEU A 260 -10.34 -14.61 2.30
N CYS A 261 -9.69 -15.76 2.10
CA CYS A 261 -10.30 -16.93 1.46
C CYS A 261 -10.90 -17.88 2.50
N ASP A 262 -12.08 -18.45 2.25
CA ASP A 262 -12.70 -19.43 3.13
C ASP A 262 -12.07 -20.83 2.95
N THR A 263 -10.91 -21.05 3.59
CA THR A 263 -10.22 -22.35 3.62
C THR A 263 -9.28 -22.44 4.82
N PRO A 264 -9.19 -23.60 5.48
CA PRO A 264 -8.18 -23.83 6.51
C PRO A 264 -6.80 -24.16 5.92
N ALA A 265 -6.73 -24.62 4.66
CA ALA A 265 -5.50 -25.04 4.00
C ALA A 265 -4.81 -23.83 3.36
N ARG A 266 -3.86 -23.23 4.09
CA ARG A 266 -3.05 -22.09 3.62
C ARG A 266 -1.58 -22.48 3.57
N LEU A 267 -0.93 -22.11 2.48
CA LEU A 267 0.52 -22.20 2.33
C LEU A 267 1.17 -21.21 3.29
N HIS A 268 2.23 -21.63 3.95
CA HIS A 268 3.08 -20.76 4.77
C HIS A 268 4.43 -20.59 4.08
N TRP A 269 4.99 -19.38 4.10
CA TRP A 269 6.22 -19.07 3.38
C TRP A 269 7.13 -18.15 4.17
N SER A 270 8.38 -18.55 4.39
CA SER A 270 9.35 -17.70 5.06
C SER A 270 10.06 -16.76 4.09
N PRO A 271 10.05 -15.43 4.31
CA PRO A 271 10.77 -14.50 3.43
C PRO A 271 12.29 -14.66 3.48
N THR A 272 12.85 -15.33 4.48
CA THR A 272 14.28 -15.62 4.60
C THR A 272 14.72 -16.80 3.73
N THR A 273 13.80 -17.62 3.23
CA THR A 273 14.13 -18.79 2.40
C THR A 273 14.93 -18.39 1.16
N GLY A 274 16.09 -19.02 0.96
CA GLY A 274 17.00 -18.79 -0.16
C GLY A 274 17.94 -17.58 0.00
N CYS A 275 17.78 -16.79 1.07
CA CYS A 275 18.60 -15.59 1.32
C CYS A 275 20.03 -15.90 1.82
N GLU A 276 20.44 -17.17 1.82
CA GLU A 276 21.84 -17.58 2.01
C GLU A 276 22.74 -17.04 0.90
N THR A 277 22.18 -16.75 -0.28
CA THR A 277 22.89 -16.07 -1.38
C THR A 277 22.64 -14.56 -1.32
N LYS A 278 23.68 -13.75 -1.59
CA LYS A 278 23.58 -12.28 -1.54
C LYS A 278 22.59 -11.76 -2.59
N GLU A 279 22.55 -12.38 -3.76
CA GLU A 279 21.67 -12.04 -4.87
C GLU A 279 20.20 -12.25 -4.51
N THR A 280 19.86 -13.41 -3.93
CA THR A 280 18.49 -13.70 -3.50
C THR A 280 18.08 -12.80 -2.34
N ALA A 281 18.97 -12.57 -1.36
CA ALA A 281 18.70 -11.62 -0.28
C ALA A 281 18.45 -10.20 -0.81
N LYS A 282 19.18 -9.77 -1.84
CA LYS A 282 19.00 -8.46 -2.49
C LYS A 282 17.64 -8.36 -3.17
N ALA A 283 17.33 -9.32 -4.04
CA ALA A 283 16.05 -9.35 -4.75
C ALA A 283 14.86 -9.42 -3.76
N ARG A 284 15.01 -10.20 -2.68
CA ARG A 284 14.02 -10.29 -1.59
C ARG A 284 13.82 -8.95 -0.89
N ALA A 285 14.90 -8.27 -0.51
CA ALA A 285 14.83 -6.96 0.15
C ALA A 285 14.17 -5.91 -0.75
N GLN A 286 14.53 -5.90 -2.03
CA GLN A 286 13.92 -5.01 -3.03
C GLN A 286 12.41 -5.24 -3.14
N ALA A 287 11.97 -6.50 -3.23
CA ALA A 287 10.55 -6.84 -3.33
C ALA A 287 9.77 -6.52 -2.05
N LEU A 288 10.35 -6.75 -0.87
CA LEU A 288 9.75 -6.38 0.42
C LEU A 288 9.62 -4.86 0.58
N LEU A 289 10.59 -4.09 0.11
CA LEU A 289 10.57 -2.62 0.21
C LEU A 289 9.74 -1.95 -0.88
N ALA A 290 9.50 -2.61 -2.01
CA ALA A 290 8.82 -2.02 -3.17
C ALA A 290 7.51 -1.28 -2.83
N PRO A 291 6.61 -1.80 -1.97
CA PRO A 291 5.37 -1.09 -1.62
C PRO A 291 5.59 0.24 -0.90
N VAL A 292 6.63 0.34 -0.07
CA VAL A 292 6.89 1.51 0.78
C VAL A 292 7.98 2.42 0.22
N ARG A 293 8.67 2.01 -0.85
CA ARG A 293 9.86 2.70 -1.39
C ARG A 293 9.50 4.12 -1.84
N PRO A 294 10.24 5.15 -1.37
CA PRO A 294 10.12 6.51 -1.88
C PRO A 294 10.46 6.56 -3.38
N THR A 295 9.72 7.36 -4.15
CA THR A 295 9.96 7.53 -5.60
C THR A 295 10.73 8.80 -5.93
N ALA A 296 10.87 9.73 -4.99
CA ALA A 296 11.58 10.98 -5.22
C ALA A 296 13.09 10.72 -5.29
N LYS A 297 13.78 11.32 -6.28
CA LYS A 297 15.23 11.14 -6.47
C LYS A 297 16.06 11.57 -5.26
N ILE A 298 15.57 12.56 -4.50
CA ILE A 298 16.23 13.05 -3.29
C ILE A 298 16.32 11.99 -2.18
N ASP A 299 15.39 11.02 -2.16
CA ASP A 299 15.30 9.97 -1.14
C ASP A 299 16.04 8.68 -1.55
N GLN A 300 16.71 8.65 -2.71
CA GLN A 300 17.35 7.44 -3.22
C GLN A 300 18.40 6.88 -2.28
N ALA A 301 19.25 7.75 -1.71
CA ALA A 301 20.27 7.31 -0.75
C ALA A 301 19.66 6.66 0.50
N VAL A 302 18.49 7.13 0.96
CA VAL A 302 17.74 6.51 2.06
C VAL A 302 17.22 5.14 1.64
N ALA A 303 16.62 5.04 0.46
CA ALA A 303 16.11 3.78 -0.08
C ALA A 303 17.21 2.72 -0.26
N ASP A 304 18.39 3.12 -0.73
CA ASP A 304 19.55 2.24 -0.90
C ASP A 304 20.11 1.78 0.46
N THR A 305 20.10 2.66 1.45
CA THR A 305 20.46 2.31 2.83
C THR A 305 19.47 1.30 3.40
N ALA A 306 18.16 1.51 3.22
CA ALA A 306 17.13 0.58 3.69
C ALA A 306 17.23 -0.79 3.02
N GLU A 307 17.51 -0.83 1.71
CA GLU A 307 17.78 -2.06 0.98
C GLU A 307 19.02 -2.79 1.54
N THR A 308 20.09 -2.06 1.81
CA THR A 308 21.32 -2.61 2.41
C THR A 308 21.07 -3.21 3.79
N LEU A 309 20.33 -2.51 4.65
CA LEU A 309 19.94 -3.00 5.98
C LEU A 309 19.11 -4.29 5.86
N LEU A 310 18.00 -4.24 5.12
CA LEU A 310 17.07 -5.37 5.03
C LEU A 310 17.71 -6.59 4.36
N ARG A 311 18.49 -6.39 3.29
CA ARG A 311 19.23 -7.47 2.63
C ARG A 311 20.20 -8.14 3.60
N SER A 312 20.95 -7.35 4.38
CA SER A 312 21.93 -7.87 5.33
C SER A 312 21.25 -8.65 6.46
N TYR A 313 20.11 -8.16 6.96
CA TYR A 313 19.30 -8.87 7.96
C TYR A 313 18.72 -10.17 7.43
N LEU A 314 18.18 -10.19 6.22
CA LEU A 314 17.68 -11.42 5.59
C LEU A 314 18.80 -12.46 5.41
N HIS A 315 19.97 -12.02 4.94
CA HIS A 315 21.12 -12.90 4.75
C HIS A 315 21.63 -13.47 6.07
N ALA A 316 21.81 -12.61 7.10
CA ALA A 316 22.20 -13.04 8.43
C ALA A 316 21.20 -14.05 9.03
N ALA A 317 19.89 -13.79 8.85
CA ALA A 317 18.86 -14.70 9.33
C ALA A 317 18.89 -16.05 8.60
N ALA A 318 19.05 -16.06 7.28
CA ALA A 318 19.07 -17.29 6.50
C ALA A 318 20.26 -18.19 6.86
N ILE A 319 21.47 -17.64 6.93
CA ILE A 319 22.68 -18.45 7.21
C ILE A 319 22.71 -19.02 8.63
N GLU A 320 22.01 -18.38 9.57
CA GLU A 320 21.90 -18.82 10.97
C GLU A 320 20.55 -19.52 11.27
N ALA A 321 19.77 -19.86 10.24
CA ALA A 321 18.46 -20.49 10.35
C ALA A 321 17.48 -19.76 11.30
N ARG A 322 17.57 -18.43 11.36
CA ARG A 322 16.66 -17.58 12.13
C ARG A 322 15.39 -17.28 11.34
N THR A 323 14.30 -17.10 12.07
CA THR A 323 12.99 -16.74 11.52
C THR A 323 12.87 -15.25 11.19
N ILE A 324 11.86 -14.90 10.41
CA ILE A 324 11.52 -13.50 10.08
C ILE A 324 11.31 -12.61 11.33
N ARG A 325 11.01 -13.21 12.49
CA ARG A 325 10.86 -12.47 13.76
C ARG A 325 12.15 -11.78 14.19
N HIS A 326 13.30 -12.38 13.90
CA HIS A 326 14.61 -11.77 14.18
C HIS A 326 14.87 -10.62 13.23
N VAL A 327 14.60 -10.81 11.93
CA VAL A 327 14.69 -9.75 10.93
C VAL A 327 13.81 -8.56 11.32
N HIS A 328 12.55 -8.81 11.71
CA HIS A 328 11.65 -7.77 12.17
C HIS A 328 12.20 -7.00 13.39
N ARG A 329 12.76 -7.71 14.38
CA ARG A 329 13.40 -7.09 15.55
C ARG A 329 14.59 -6.21 15.16
N TRP A 330 15.44 -6.67 14.25
CA TRP A 330 16.58 -5.89 13.74
C TRP A 330 16.12 -4.66 12.94
N CYS A 331 15.07 -4.77 12.13
CA CYS A 331 14.45 -3.63 11.45
C CYS A 331 13.88 -2.59 12.42
N GLN A 332 13.50 -3.00 13.64
CA GLN A 332 13.07 -2.09 14.71
C GLN A 332 14.25 -1.44 15.46
N GLY A 333 15.50 -1.70 15.04
CA GLY A 333 16.70 -1.17 15.69
C GLY A 333 17.14 -1.94 16.94
N THR A 334 16.45 -3.02 17.30
CA THR A 334 16.76 -3.81 18.49
C THR A 334 17.69 -4.96 18.11
N GLN A 335 18.73 -5.22 18.92
CA GLN A 335 19.66 -6.35 18.72
C GLN A 335 20.37 -6.38 17.35
N VAL A 336 20.52 -5.23 16.69
CA VAL A 336 21.13 -5.12 15.36
C VAL A 336 22.56 -5.68 15.31
N GLN A 337 23.29 -5.54 16.43
CA GLN A 337 24.66 -6.06 16.56
C GLN A 337 24.74 -7.60 16.47
N ASP A 338 23.64 -8.32 16.74
CA ASP A 338 23.60 -9.76 16.54
C ASP A 338 23.73 -10.11 15.06
N ALA A 339 23.04 -9.38 14.17
CA ALA A 339 23.17 -9.58 12.72
C ALA A 339 24.58 -9.27 12.23
N VAL A 340 25.18 -8.19 12.71
CA VAL A 340 26.58 -7.82 12.41
C VAL A 340 27.54 -8.92 12.84
N ARG A 341 27.40 -9.43 14.08
CA ARG A 341 28.22 -10.52 14.60
C ARG A 341 28.08 -11.77 13.73
N THR A 342 26.85 -12.16 13.38
CA THR A 342 26.58 -13.32 12.52
C THR A 342 27.27 -13.17 11.17
N LEU A 343 27.15 -12.03 10.51
CA LEU A 343 27.80 -11.79 9.22
C LEU A 343 29.34 -11.76 9.31
N ARG A 344 29.89 -11.42 10.48
CA ARG A 344 31.34 -11.37 10.69
C ARG A 344 31.95 -12.74 10.94
N THR A 345 31.26 -13.62 11.67
CA THR A 345 31.84 -14.88 12.17
C THR A 345 31.36 -16.11 11.41
N HIS A 346 30.19 -16.04 10.75
CA HIS A 346 29.61 -17.22 10.12
C HIS A 346 30.34 -17.56 8.80
N PRO A 347 30.78 -18.81 8.59
CA PRO A 347 31.60 -19.19 7.44
C PRO A 347 30.87 -19.07 6.09
N LYS A 348 29.53 -19.11 6.09
CA LYS A 348 28.70 -18.91 4.88
C LYS A 348 28.34 -17.44 4.62
N ALA A 349 28.83 -16.49 5.42
CA ALA A 349 28.53 -15.09 5.21
C ALA A 349 29.18 -14.59 3.92
N ALA A 350 28.43 -13.85 3.11
CA ALA A 350 28.94 -13.25 1.89
C ALA A 350 30.12 -12.30 2.21
N PRO A 351 31.23 -12.35 1.46
CA PRO A 351 32.38 -11.49 1.71
C PRO A 351 32.02 -10.01 1.81
N GLY A 352 32.55 -9.33 2.83
CA GLY A 352 32.31 -7.90 3.07
C GLY A 352 30.92 -7.53 3.60
N SER A 353 29.98 -8.47 3.73
CA SER A 353 28.61 -8.18 4.19
C SER A 353 28.53 -7.56 5.58
N ALA A 354 29.39 -7.99 6.51
CA ALA A 354 29.47 -7.41 7.85
C ALA A 354 29.91 -5.94 7.81
N GLY A 355 30.97 -5.62 7.06
CA GLY A 355 31.48 -4.24 6.92
C GLY A 355 30.49 -3.34 6.20
N GLU A 356 29.78 -3.86 5.20
CA GLU A 356 28.71 -3.13 4.50
C GLU A 356 27.54 -2.78 5.44
N LEU A 357 27.11 -3.72 6.28
CA LEU A 357 26.08 -3.47 7.30
C LEU A 357 26.56 -2.47 8.35
N GLU A 358 27.79 -2.60 8.87
CA GLU A 358 28.35 -1.65 9.84
C GLU A 358 28.47 -0.24 9.29
N ALA A 359 28.91 -0.09 8.03
CA ALA A 359 28.96 1.20 7.36
C ALA A 359 27.57 1.83 7.25
N ALA A 360 26.55 1.05 6.86
CA ALA A 360 25.16 1.54 6.79
C ALA A 360 24.62 1.97 8.17
N LEU A 361 25.06 1.33 9.26
CA LEU A 361 24.63 1.63 10.63
C LEU A 361 25.36 2.80 11.29
N THR A 362 26.51 3.21 10.78
CA THR A 362 27.39 4.18 11.45
C THR A 362 27.68 5.45 10.64
N ALA A 363 27.69 5.40 9.31
CA ALA A 363 28.18 6.49 8.48
C ALA A 363 27.30 7.76 8.51
N HIS A 364 25.98 7.61 8.37
CA HIS A 364 25.04 8.74 8.29
C HIS A 364 23.84 8.51 9.22
N PRO A 365 23.86 9.02 10.47
CA PRO A 365 22.83 8.72 11.48
C PRO A 365 21.41 9.05 11.03
N GLU A 366 21.16 10.25 10.49
CA GLU A 366 19.83 10.65 10.03
C GLU A 366 19.31 9.76 8.89
N ARG A 367 20.16 9.46 7.90
CA ARG A 367 19.81 8.58 6.78
C ARG A 367 19.51 7.16 7.26
N ARG A 368 20.32 6.65 8.20
CA ARG A 368 20.11 5.34 8.83
C ARG A 368 18.78 5.32 9.57
N ASP A 369 18.45 6.35 10.33
CA ASP A 369 17.21 6.36 11.14
C ASP A 369 15.96 6.34 10.25
N ILE A 370 15.95 7.13 9.16
CA ILE A 370 14.86 7.10 8.16
C ILE A 370 14.82 5.75 7.43
N ALA A 371 15.99 5.20 7.05
CA ALA A 371 16.07 3.89 6.41
C ALA A 371 15.55 2.77 7.32
N GLN A 372 15.88 2.83 8.62
CA GLN A 372 15.39 1.89 9.62
C GLN A 372 13.86 2.00 9.77
N GLU A 373 13.31 3.22 9.85
CA GLU A 373 11.87 3.43 9.85
C GLU A 373 11.20 2.79 8.62
N LEU A 374 11.81 2.95 7.43
CA LEU A 374 11.31 2.36 6.20
C LEU A 374 11.29 0.82 6.26
N THR A 375 12.36 0.20 6.74
CA THR A 375 12.42 -1.28 6.90
C THR A 375 11.45 -1.78 7.97
N SER A 376 11.27 -1.03 9.07
CA SER A 376 10.29 -1.34 10.11
C SER A 376 8.87 -1.26 9.56
N ARG A 377 8.56 -0.24 8.77
CA ARG A 377 7.24 -0.05 8.13
C ARG A 377 6.93 -1.17 7.15
N ALA A 378 7.90 -1.58 6.32
CA ALA A 378 7.75 -2.69 5.38
C ALA A 378 7.40 -4.02 6.07
N LEU A 379 7.82 -4.21 7.32
CA LEU A 379 7.55 -5.44 8.08
C LEU A 379 6.51 -5.26 9.19
N SER A 380 5.83 -4.10 9.26
CA SER A 380 4.87 -3.77 10.31
C SER A 380 3.71 -4.77 10.44
N ALA A 381 3.34 -5.45 9.36
CA ALA A 381 2.30 -6.48 9.38
C ALA A 381 2.63 -7.71 10.25
N LEU A 382 3.91 -7.92 10.60
CA LEU A 382 4.33 -9.02 11.48
C LEU A 382 3.93 -8.83 12.96
N PHE A 383 3.39 -7.65 13.32
CA PHE A 383 2.69 -7.48 14.60
C PHE A 383 1.41 -8.31 14.66
N THR A 384 0.76 -8.55 13.52
CA THR A 384 -0.45 -9.38 13.42
C THR A 384 -0.09 -10.86 13.48
N VAL A 385 -0.81 -11.61 14.33
CA VAL A 385 -0.48 -13.01 14.63
C VAL A 385 -0.56 -13.90 13.39
N ASN A 386 -1.67 -13.88 12.65
CA ASN A 386 -1.86 -14.71 11.46
C ASN A 386 -0.80 -14.45 10.37
N ILE A 387 -0.40 -13.19 10.17
CA ILE A 387 0.66 -12.83 9.19
C ILE A 387 2.01 -13.39 9.63
N ARG A 388 2.31 -13.34 10.93
CA ARG A 388 3.53 -13.94 11.49
C ARG A 388 3.52 -15.47 11.38
N GLU A 389 2.39 -16.10 11.65
CA GLU A 389 2.23 -17.55 11.45
C GLU A 389 2.45 -17.90 9.99
N ALA A 390 1.84 -17.18 9.04
CA ALA A 390 2.04 -17.37 7.60
C ALA A 390 3.52 -17.29 7.15
N CYS A 391 4.40 -16.67 7.94
CA CYS A 391 5.84 -16.63 7.68
C CYS A 391 6.65 -17.80 8.28
N THR A 392 5.97 -18.74 8.94
CA THR A 392 6.52 -19.89 9.64
C THR A 392 6.08 -21.17 8.89
N PRO A 393 6.90 -21.65 7.94
CA PRO A 393 6.52 -22.78 7.10
C PRO A 393 6.36 -24.08 7.90
N ASN A 394 5.33 -24.85 7.58
CA ASN A 394 5.19 -26.23 8.01
C ASN A 394 6.11 -27.14 7.18
N ARG A 395 6.24 -28.40 7.61
CA ARG A 395 7.14 -29.40 7.02
C ARG A 395 7.01 -29.53 5.49
N ASN A 396 5.80 -29.41 4.96
CA ASN A 396 5.52 -29.66 3.54
C ASN A 396 5.41 -28.37 2.69
N ASP A 397 5.36 -27.19 3.31
CA ASP A 397 5.12 -25.95 2.58
C ASP A 397 6.25 -25.60 1.60
N ALA A 398 7.50 -25.83 2.01
CA ALA A 398 8.65 -25.61 1.14
C ALA A 398 8.61 -26.52 -0.10
N LEU A 399 8.32 -27.81 0.12
CA LEU A 399 8.20 -28.78 -0.97
C LEU A 399 7.04 -28.44 -1.91
N ALA A 400 5.86 -28.09 -1.35
CA ALA A 400 4.70 -27.68 -2.12
C ALA A 400 4.98 -26.46 -3.01
N LEU A 401 5.64 -25.43 -2.46
CA LEU A 401 6.05 -24.25 -3.23
C LEU A 401 7.15 -24.58 -4.24
N ASP A 402 7.98 -25.59 -3.97
CA ASP A 402 9.07 -25.98 -4.86
C ASP A 402 8.58 -26.77 -6.07
N SER A 403 7.58 -27.63 -5.90
CA SER A 403 7.15 -28.59 -6.92
C SER A 403 5.92 -28.16 -7.73
N PHE A 404 5.12 -27.19 -7.27
CA PHE A 404 3.85 -26.88 -7.94
C PHE A 404 3.98 -26.51 -9.43
N VAL A 405 5.10 -25.90 -9.86
CA VAL A 405 5.31 -25.57 -11.27
C VAL A 405 5.48 -26.85 -12.10
N ASP A 406 6.30 -27.78 -11.62
CA ASP A 406 6.56 -29.07 -12.29
C ASP A 406 5.33 -29.99 -12.25
N GLU A 407 4.47 -29.84 -11.23
CA GLU A 407 3.21 -30.58 -11.07
C GLU A 407 2.00 -29.94 -11.79
N GLY A 408 2.20 -28.89 -12.61
CA GLY A 408 1.09 -28.19 -13.29
C GLY A 408 0.13 -27.46 -12.35
N GLY A 409 0.56 -27.21 -11.12
CA GLY A 409 -0.21 -26.63 -10.04
C GLY A 409 -0.48 -25.14 -10.16
N THR A 410 -1.21 -24.61 -9.19
CA THR A 410 -1.60 -23.19 -9.16
C THR A 410 -1.36 -22.61 -7.78
N LEU A 411 -0.62 -21.50 -7.73
CA LEU A 411 -0.45 -20.71 -6.52
C LEU A 411 -1.31 -19.45 -6.59
N TYR A 412 -2.25 -19.32 -5.67
CA TYR A 412 -2.99 -18.09 -5.43
C TYR A 412 -2.30 -17.28 -4.33
N VAL A 413 -2.00 -16.03 -4.61
CA VAL A 413 -1.49 -15.03 -3.66
C VAL A 413 -2.58 -14.00 -3.47
N VAL A 414 -3.25 -14.06 -2.33
CA VAL A 414 -4.45 -13.27 -2.05
C VAL A 414 -4.14 -12.24 -0.98
N GLY A 415 -4.56 -11.00 -1.21
CA GLY A 415 -4.27 -9.89 -0.30
C GLY A 415 -5.30 -8.78 -0.34
N GLU A 416 -5.24 -7.91 0.66
CA GLU A 416 -6.07 -6.72 0.70
C GLU A 416 -5.69 -5.75 -0.43
N SER A 417 -6.68 -5.06 -0.97
CA SER A 417 -6.47 -3.97 -1.93
C SER A 417 -6.09 -2.69 -1.18
N ILE A 418 -4.83 -2.27 -1.29
CA ILE A 418 -4.30 -1.08 -0.61
C ILE A 418 -3.76 -0.08 -1.63
N GLU A 419 -4.39 1.10 -1.70
CA GLU A 419 -3.96 2.16 -2.62
C GLU A 419 -2.75 2.94 -2.12
N ASP A 420 -2.66 3.21 -0.81
CA ASP A 420 -1.55 3.93 -0.16
C ASP A 420 -0.77 3.05 0.83
N PRO A 421 0.09 2.14 0.33
CA PRO A 421 0.90 1.28 1.18
C PRO A 421 2.06 2.00 1.86
N ARG A 422 2.39 3.25 1.50
CA ARG A 422 3.52 3.98 2.08
C ARG A 422 3.35 4.30 3.56
N THR A 423 2.10 4.36 4.00
CA THR A 423 1.73 4.58 5.40
C THR A 423 1.38 3.27 6.09
N HIS A 424 0.51 2.46 5.47
CA HIS A 424 0.03 1.19 6.02
C HIS A 424 0.10 0.11 4.94
N PRO A 425 1.25 -0.56 4.77
CA PRO A 425 1.42 -1.52 3.69
C PRO A 425 0.67 -2.84 3.89
N GLY A 426 0.19 -3.14 5.10
CA GLY A 426 -0.44 -4.43 5.41
C GLY A 426 0.48 -5.59 5.01
N ALA A 427 -0.09 -6.69 4.52
CA ALA A 427 0.70 -7.84 4.04
C ALA A 427 1.36 -7.63 2.66
N MET A 428 1.13 -6.50 1.98
CA MET A 428 1.61 -6.25 0.60
C MET A 428 3.11 -6.51 0.39
N PRO A 429 4.03 -6.16 1.32
CA PRO A 429 5.45 -6.50 1.22
C PRO A 429 5.70 -8.00 1.06
N LEU A 430 5.00 -8.83 1.85
CA LEU A 430 5.14 -10.29 1.81
C LEU A 430 4.56 -10.87 0.51
N LEU A 431 3.40 -10.36 0.07
CA LEU A 431 2.76 -10.77 -1.19
C LEU A 431 3.65 -10.44 -2.39
N THR A 432 4.21 -9.23 -2.41
CA THR A 432 5.16 -8.77 -3.43
C THR A 432 6.42 -9.63 -3.45
N ALA A 433 6.96 -9.93 -2.26
CA ALA A 433 8.15 -10.75 -2.12
C ALA A 433 7.93 -12.20 -2.58
N LEU A 434 6.84 -12.86 -2.16
CA LEU A 434 6.53 -14.22 -2.59
C LEU A 434 6.32 -14.29 -4.10
N THR A 435 5.50 -13.39 -4.65
CA THR A 435 5.20 -13.34 -6.09
C THR A 435 6.49 -13.13 -6.89
N SER A 436 7.34 -12.18 -6.48
CA SER A 436 8.65 -11.95 -7.09
C SER A 436 9.56 -13.18 -7.00
N SER A 437 9.52 -13.94 -5.89
CA SER A 437 10.27 -15.19 -5.72
C SER A 437 9.87 -16.25 -6.74
N VAL A 438 8.58 -16.39 -6.99
CA VAL A 438 8.02 -17.41 -7.88
C VAL A 438 8.32 -17.05 -9.32
N VAL A 439 8.18 -15.77 -9.68
CA VAL A 439 8.59 -15.26 -10.99
C VAL A 439 10.07 -15.55 -11.26
N GLU A 440 10.94 -15.22 -10.31
CA GLU A 440 12.38 -15.44 -10.45
C GLU A 440 12.72 -16.93 -10.56
N ARG A 441 12.02 -17.79 -9.82
CA ARG A 441 12.15 -19.25 -9.98
C ARG A 441 11.76 -19.68 -11.39
N GLY A 442 10.61 -19.22 -11.90
CA GLY A 442 10.15 -19.53 -13.25
C GLY A 442 11.16 -19.11 -14.31
N ARG A 443 11.78 -17.92 -14.18
CA ARG A 443 12.85 -17.46 -15.06
C ARG A 443 14.07 -18.39 -15.04
N ARG A 444 14.54 -18.79 -13.86
CA ARG A 444 15.66 -19.73 -13.73
C ARG A 444 15.33 -21.13 -14.22
N MET A 445 14.06 -21.54 -14.18
CA MET A 445 13.62 -22.81 -14.76
C MET A 445 13.66 -22.72 -16.30
N ALA A 446 13.16 -21.64 -16.88
CA ALA A 446 13.24 -21.39 -18.33
C ALA A 446 14.69 -21.34 -18.83
N GLU A 447 15.58 -20.62 -18.14
CA GLU A 447 17.00 -20.52 -18.51
C GLU A 447 17.74 -21.86 -18.49
N ARG A 448 17.31 -22.81 -17.66
CA ARG A 448 17.89 -24.16 -17.56
C ARG A 448 17.22 -25.16 -18.49
N SER A 449 16.11 -24.80 -19.14
CA SER A 449 15.42 -25.69 -20.07
C SER A 449 16.19 -25.77 -21.40
N SER A 450 16.03 -26.88 -22.13
CA SER A 450 16.72 -27.08 -23.41
C SER A 450 16.32 -26.07 -24.48
N SER A 451 15.11 -25.53 -24.40
CA SER A 451 14.59 -24.51 -25.32
C SER A 451 14.86 -23.08 -24.84
N GLY A 452 15.41 -22.89 -23.63
CA GLY A 452 15.53 -21.57 -22.98
C GLY A 452 14.18 -20.97 -22.56
N ARG A 453 13.11 -21.77 -22.63
CA ARG A 453 11.72 -21.39 -22.38
C ARG A 453 11.05 -22.42 -21.46
N LEU A 454 10.18 -21.96 -20.57
CA LEU A 454 9.35 -22.86 -19.77
C LEU A 454 8.25 -23.50 -20.64
N ASP A 455 8.16 -24.82 -20.60
CA ASP A 455 7.14 -25.61 -21.30
C ASP A 455 6.72 -26.82 -20.44
N PRO A 456 5.46 -26.91 -19.96
CA PRO A 456 4.37 -25.96 -20.19
C PRO A 456 4.63 -24.57 -19.57
N PRO A 457 4.05 -23.49 -20.13
CA PRO A 457 4.29 -22.12 -19.63
C PRO A 457 3.68 -21.90 -18.24
N LEU A 458 4.34 -21.07 -17.43
CA LEU A 458 3.82 -20.58 -16.14
C LEU A 458 3.03 -19.30 -16.38
N THR A 459 1.70 -19.43 -16.43
CA THR A 459 0.80 -18.30 -16.68
C THR A 459 0.70 -17.39 -15.45
N LEU A 460 0.99 -16.11 -15.63
CA LEU A 460 0.93 -15.09 -14.57
C LEU A 460 -0.34 -14.26 -14.72
N VAL A 461 -1.30 -14.44 -13.81
CA VAL A 461 -2.53 -13.65 -13.76
C VAL A 461 -2.44 -12.68 -12.58
N LEU A 462 -2.10 -11.43 -12.88
CA LEU A 462 -1.77 -10.40 -11.90
C LEU A 462 -2.93 -9.42 -11.75
N ASP A 463 -3.97 -9.86 -11.04
CA ASP A 463 -5.16 -9.06 -10.77
C ASP A 463 -4.94 -8.03 -9.66
N ASP A 464 -5.29 -6.78 -9.93
CA ASP A 464 -5.16 -5.64 -9.02
C ASP A 464 -3.72 -5.41 -8.57
N ILE A 465 -2.76 -5.76 -9.43
CA ILE A 465 -1.36 -5.96 -9.04
C ILE A 465 -0.73 -4.73 -8.37
N ALA A 466 -1.08 -3.53 -8.82
CA ALA A 466 -0.61 -2.29 -8.20
C ALA A 466 -1.11 -2.08 -6.76
N ALA A 467 -2.30 -2.57 -6.43
CA ALA A 467 -2.92 -2.44 -5.11
C ALA A 467 -2.71 -3.67 -4.21
N VAL A 468 -2.18 -4.78 -4.71
CA VAL A 468 -2.01 -6.04 -3.95
C VAL A 468 -0.55 -6.44 -3.77
N ALA A 469 0.25 -6.36 -4.84
CA ALA A 469 1.64 -6.80 -4.85
C ALA A 469 2.44 -6.11 -5.97
N PRO A 470 2.80 -4.82 -5.84
CA PRO A 470 3.48 -4.04 -6.88
C PRO A 470 4.84 -4.65 -7.23
N LEU A 471 4.87 -5.50 -8.25
CA LEU A 471 6.05 -6.24 -8.66
C LEU A 471 7.11 -5.31 -9.31
N PRO A 472 8.34 -5.26 -8.77
CA PRO A 472 9.42 -4.50 -9.42
C PRO A 472 9.70 -4.98 -10.85
N GLN A 473 9.56 -6.28 -11.12
CA GLN A 473 9.86 -6.90 -12.41
C GLN A 473 8.72 -6.81 -13.43
N LEU A 474 7.58 -6.20 -13.09
CA LEU A 474 6.40 -6.20 -13.97
C LEU A 474 6.66 -5.66 -15.39
N PRO A 475 7.38 -4.53 -15.59
CA PRO A 475 7.64 -4.03 -16.94
C PRO A 475 8.42 -5.04 -17.80
N ASP A 476 9.43 -5.67 -17.22
CA ASP A 476 10.26 -6.68 -17.91
C ASP A 476 9.48 -7.97 -18.19
N LEU A 477 8.57 -8.36 -17.29
CA LEU A 477 7.65 -9.49 -17.52
C LEU A 477 6.71 -9.25 -18.69
N LEU A 478 6.13 -8.05 -18.78
CA LEU A 478 5.23 -7.72 -19.87
C LEU A 478 5.97 -7.61 -21.20
N ALA A 479 7.22 -7.15 -21.19
CA ALA A 479 8.04 -7.00 -22.38
C ALA A 479 8.60 -8.33 -22.93
N THR A 480 9.11 -9.21 -22.07
CA THR A 480 9.87 -10.41 -22.49
C THR A 480 9.43 -11.71 -21.83
N GLY A 481 8.45 -11.68 -20.93
CA GLY A 481 8.03 -12.85 -20.16
C GLY A 481 7.49 -13.98 -21.03
N ALA A 482 6.69 -13.65 -22.05
CA ALA A 482 6.08 -14.65 -22.94
C ALA A 482 7.11 -15.49 -23.70
N ASP A 483 8.20 -14.87 -24.16
CA ASP A 483 9.31 -15.54 -24.86
C ASP A 483 10.00 -16.58 -23.96
N ARG A 484 9.98 -16.35 -22.63
CA ARG A 484 10.55 -17.26 -21.63
C ARG A 484 9.53 -18.26 -21.06
N GLY A 485 8.29 -18.26 -21.55
CA GLY A 485 7.24 -19.16 -21.06
C GLY A 485 6.60 -18.66 -19.77
N LEU A 486 6.59 -17.34 -19.57
CA LEU A 486 5.94 -16.63 -18.48
C LEU A 486 4.91 -15.62 -19.03
N PRO A 487 3.89 -16.09 -19.79
CA PRO A 487 2.87 -15.18 -20.32
C PRO A 487 2.16 -14.46 -19.18
N THR A 488 2.12 -13.13 -19.25
CA THR A 488 1.69 -12.27 -18.15
C THR A 488 0.48 -11.44 -18.53
N LEU A 489 -0.59 -11.55 -17.74
CA LEU A 489 -1.75 -10.67 -17.78
C LEU A 489 -1.72 -9.75 -16.56
N ALA A 490 -1.53 -8.45 -16.78
CA ALA A 490 -1.61 -7.43 -15.73
C ALA A 490 -2.98 -6.73 -15.77
N LEU A 491 -3.76 -6.87 -14.70
CA LEU A 491 -5.06 -6.21 -14.58
C LEU A 491 -4.97 -5.05 -13.58
N LEU A 492 -5.24 -3.84 -14.06
CA LEU A 492 -5.07 -2.59 -13.32
C LEU A 492 -6.35 -1.76 -13.32
N ARG A 493 -6.48 -0.85 -12.37
CA ARG A 493 -7.67 0.02 -12.28
C ARG A 493 -7.58 1.19 -13.26
N SER A 494 -6.39 1.75 -13.43
CA SER A 494 -6.15 2.91 -14.29
C SER A 494 -4.67 3.05 -14.64
N ARG A 495 -4.39 3.79 -15.71
CA ARG A 495 -3.02 4.15 -16.11
C ARG A 495 -2.29 4.98 -15.05
N GLU A 496 -3.00 5.87 -14.36
CA GLU A 496 -2.38 6.70 -13.30
C GLU A 496 -1.91 5.87 -12.11
N GLN A 497 -2.64 4.80 -11.77
CA GLN A 497 -2.21 3.83 -10.76
C GLN A 497 -0.90 3.13 -11.19
N ALA A 498 -0.83 2.70 -12.46
CA ALA A 498 0.39 2.10 -13.00
C ALA A 498 1.58 3.07 -12.97
N ARG A 499 1.40 4.31 -13.47
CA ARG A 499 2.45 5.35 -13.46
C ARG A 499 2.93 5.70 -12.05
N THR A 500 2.06 5.59 -11.05
CA THR A 500 2.43 5.82 -9.65
C THR A 500 3.37 4.74 -9.12
N ARG A 501 3.21 3.49 -9.57
CA ARG A 501 4.02 2.33 -9.12
C ARG A 501 5.26 2.09 -9.97
N TRP A 502 5.18 2.38 -11.27
CA TRP A 502 6.27 2.25 -12.24
C TRP A 502 6.46 3.56 -13.01
N PRO A 503 7.02 4.61 -12.39
CA PRO A 503 7.10 5.95 -12.99
C PRO A 503 8.01 6.03 -14.23
N ASP A 504 9.01 5.14 -14.32
CA ASP A 504 10.01 5.13 -15.39
C ASP A 504 9.69 4.12 -16.50
N ALA A 505 8.51 3.48 -16.46
CA ALA A 505 8.10 2.48 -17.46
C ALA A 505 6.69 2.77 -18.00
N ASP A 506 6.52 2.67 -19.31
CA ASP A 506 5.20 2.59 -19.92
C ASP A 506 4.85 1.11 -20.09
N LEU A 507 3.72 0.69 -19.50
CA LEU A 507 3.32 -0.72 -19.54
C LEU A 507 2.66 -1.00 -20.91
N PRO A 508 3.13 -2.00 -21.68
CA PRO A 508 2.55 -2.30 -22.99
C PRO A 508 1.09 -2.72 -22.83
N ALA A 509 0.22 -2.16 -23.68
CA ALA A 509 -1.22 -2.37 -23.63
C ALA A 509 -1.61 -3.76 -24.14
#